data_AF-A0A2S1JUL8-F1
#
_entry.id   AF-A0A2S1JUL8-F1
#
_cell.length_a   1.000
_cell.length_b   1.000
_cell.length_c   1.000
_cell.angle_alpha   90.00
_cell.angle_beta   90.00
_cell.angle_gamma   90.00
#
_symmetry.space_group_name_H-M   'P 1'
#
loop_
_entity.id
_entity.type
_entity.pdbx_description
1 polymer ?
#
loop_
_entity_poly.entity_id
_entity_poly.type
_entity_poly.pdbx_seq_one_letter_code
_entity_poly.pdbx_strand_id
1 'polypeptide(L)'
;MGLVWQVEKSPSLFGLGDSADTEYEVHRSESGAKTTEGIYQDLSEALQLAISKLDENVNDNSLYFLIGWEPLSAAVTISITDDNRSNDSKVVVRCHFVGLASQYDSDVERHDALAKLSDDLRFWCKEYLSTDQGFSQFSLVALFAVDSKDKTVIL
;
A
#
# COMPACT_ATOMS: atom_id res chain seq x y z
N MET A 1 0.24 -13.08 14.83
CA MET A 1 1.71 -12.97 14.72
C MET A 1 1.93 -11.78 13.83
N GLY A 2 2.60 -10.72 14.31
CA GLY A 2 2.74 -9.49 13.53
C GLY A 2 3.60 -9.68 12.29
N LEU A 3 3.43 -8.77 11.32
CA LEU A 3 4.18 -8.74 10.08
C LEU A 3 5.70 -8.57 10.34
N VAL A 4 6.53 -9.33 9.62
CA VAL A 4 7.99 -9.19 9.69
C VAL A 4 8.43 -8.19 8.63
N TRP A 5 8.78 -6.99 9.07
CA TRP A 5 9.21 -5.89 8.20
C TRP A 5 10.70 -6.01 7.85
N GLN A 6 10.99 -6.03 6.56
CA GLN A 6 12.33 -5.90 6.00
C GLN A 6 12.46 -4.51 5.39
N VAL A 7 13.50 -3.78 5.80
CA VAL A 7 13.78 -2.45 5.26
C VAL A 7 14.82 -2.59 4.17
N GLU A 8 14.43 -2.31 2.93
CA GLU A 8 15.33 -2.27 1.78
C GLU A 8 15.54 -0.81 1.37
N LYS A 9 16.81 -0.39 1.27
CA LYS A 9 17.18 0.89 0.70
C LYS A 9 17.41 0.69 -0.80
N SER A 10 16.46 1.14 -1.61
CA SER A 10 16.55 1.01 -3.06
C SER A 10 16.68 2.39 -3.71
N PRO A 11 17.60 2.57 -4.68
CA PRO A 11 17.70 3.82 -5.44
C PRO A 11 16.55 4.00 -6.45
N SER A 12 15.61 3.06 -6.53
CA SER A 12 14.48 3.12 -7.45
C SER A 12 13.28 2.36 -6.91
N LEU A 13 12.10 2.99 -6.96
CA LEU A 13 10.82 2.44 -6.48
C LEU A 13 10.28 1.31 -7.39
N PHE A 14 10.67 1.32 -8.68
CA PHE A 14 10.12 0.42 -9.72
C PHE A 14 11.16 -0.14 -10.72
N GLY A 15 12.47 0.02 -10.46
CA GLY A 15 13.53 -0.47 -11.37
C GLY A 15 13.61 0.27 -12.73
N LEU A 16 12.83 1.33 -12.92
CA LEU A 16 12.95 2.26 -14.03
C LEU A 16 13.82 3.42 -13.56
N GLY A 17 15.06 3.44 -14.04
CA GLY A 17 15.98 4.51 -13.77
C GLY A 17 15.43 5.83 -14.29
N ASP A 18 15.20 6.77 -13.39
CA ASP A 18 15.36 8.17 -13.70
C ASP A 18 16.09 8.84 -12.53
N SER A 19 16.91 9.82 -12.89
CA SER A 19 18.09 10.21 -12.13
C SER A 19 17.71 11.19 -11.03
N ALA A 20 17.64 10.73 -9.78
CA ALA A 20 17.69 11.61 -8.62
C ALA A 20 18.23 10.86 -7.40
N ASP A 21 19.09 11.53 -6.65
CA ASP A 21 19.81 11.15 -5.43
C ASP A 21 18.86 10.85 -4.23
N THR A 22 17.82 10.05 -4.45
CA THR A 22 16.74 9.80 -3.48
C THR A 22 16.76 8.33 -3.09
N GLU A 23 17.45 8.02 -1.99
CA GLU A 23 17.38 6.70 -1.37
C GLU A 23 15.94 6.47 -0.89
N TYR A 24 15.21 5.54 -1.51
CA TYR A 24 13.89 5.15 -1.05
C TYR A 24 14.02 4.05 0.01
N GLU A 25 13.38 4.26 1.15
CA GLU A 25 13.24 3.28 2.22
C GLU A 25 11.95 2.47 2.01
N VAL A 26 12.11 1.27 1.46
CA VAL A 26 11.00 0.37 1.18
C VAL A 26 10.85 -0.62 2.33
N HIS A 27 9.77 -0.49 3.10
CA HIS A 27 9.37 -1.41 4.16
C HIS A 27 8.56 -2.54 3.54
N ARG A 28 9.22 -3.67 3.25
CA ARG A 28 8.58 -4.85 2.68
C ARG A 28 8.21 -5.84 3.78
N SER A 29 7.00 -6.39 3.71
CA SER A 29 6.58 -7.52 4.53
C SER A 29 5.85 -8.57 3.71
N GLU A 30 5.88 -9.80 4.19
CA GLU A 30 5.17 -10.94 3.60
C GLU A 30 4.13 -11.47 4.59
N SER A 31 2.87 -11.36 4.21
CA SER A 31 1.72 -11.87 4.95
C SER A 31 1.41 -13.31 4.53
N GLY A 32 1.42 -14.22 5.50
CA GLY A 32 0.93 -15.59 5.35
C GLY A 32 -0.60 -15.73 5.49
N ALA A 33 -1.34 -14.62 5.60
CA ALA A 33 -2.78 -14.66 5.82
C ALA A 33 -3.53 -15.25 4.62
N LYS A 34 -4.52 -16.09 4.93
CA LYS A 34 -5.44 -16.74 3.97
C LYS A 34 -6.91 -16.46 4.27
N THR A 35 -7.16 -15.80 5.40
CA THR A 35 -8.50 -15.46 5.89
C THR A 35 -8.68 -13.95 5.81
N THR A 36 -9.92 -13.53 5.54
CA THR A 36 -10.32 -12.12 5.47
C THR A 36 -9.89 -11.34 6.72
N GLU A 37 -10.07 -11.91 7.91
CA GLU A 37 -9.67 -11.28 9.18
C GLU A 37 -8.15 -11.09 9.29
N GLY A 38 -7.37 -12.09 8.87
CA GLY A 38 -5.91 -11.99 8.86
C GLY A 38 -5.40 -10.95 7.87
N ILE A 39 -6.01 -10.89 6.68
CA ILE A 39 -5.67 -9.90 5.67
C ILE A 39 -5.99 -8.48 6.17
N TYR A 40 -7.15 -8.28 6.79
CA TYR A 40 -7.53 -6.99 7.38
C TYR A 40 -6.56 -6.57 8.49
N GLN A 41 -6.17 -7.50 9.36
CA GLN A 41 -5.18 -7.23 10.41
C GLN A 41 -3.84 -6.81 9.81
N ASP A 42 -3.32 -7.58 8.86
CA ASP A 42 -2.03 -7.31 8.20
C ASP A 42 -2.07 -6.00 7.38
N LEU A 43 -3.20 -5.70 6.73
CA LEU A 43 -3.43 -4.43 6.05
C LEU A 43 -3.42 -3.27 7.05
N SER A 44 -4.10 -3.42 8.19
CA SER A 44 -4.16 -2.41 9.24
C SER A 44 -2.79 -2.15 9.83
N GLU A 45 -1.98 -3.19 10.07
CA GLU A 45 -0.57 -3.06 10.47
C GLU A 45 0.25 -2.31 9.41
N ALA A 46 0.04 -2.58 8.11
CA ALA A 46 0.70 -1.88 7.01
C ALA A 46 0.30 -0.40 6.92
N LEU A 47 -1.00 -0.10 7.06
CA LEU A 47 -1.53 1.26 7.11
C LEU A 47 -0.97 2.02 8.32
N GLN A 48 -0.96 1.38 9.49
CA GLN A 48 -0.43 1.97 10.71
C GLN A 48 1.06 2.30 10.57
N LEU A 49 1.85 1.40 9.98
CA LEU A 49 3.27 1.66 9.72
C LEU A 49 3.44 2.85 8.76
N ALA A 50 2.66 2.90 7.68
CA ALA A 50 2.68 4.00 6.73
C ALA A 50 2.28 5.33 7.40
N ILE A 51 1.26 5.32 8.25
CA ILE A 51 0.78 6.48 9.01
C ILE A 51 1.84 6.96 10.02
N SER A 52 2.46 6.03 10.74
CA SER A 52 3.56 6.34 11.66
C SER A 52 4.77 6.96 10.94
N LYS A 53 4.89 6.75 9.63
CA LYS A 53 5.94 7.31 8.78
C LYS A 53 5.50 8.58 8.05
N LEU A 54 4.24 8.99 8.14
CA LEU A 54 3.77 10.23 7.51
C LEU A 54 4.56 11.45 8.00
N ASP A 55 4.88 11.53 9.29
CA ASP A 55 5.61 12.67 9.85
C ASP A 55 6.99 12.89 9.18
N GLU A 56 7.67 11.80 8.84
CA GLU A 56 8.99 11.83 8.17
C GLU A 56 8.89 11.94 6.63
N ASN A 57 7.70 11.70 6.08
CA ASN A 57 7.50 11.42 4.66
C ASN A 57 6.56 12.43 3.97
N VAL A 58 5.78 13.19 4.75
CA VAL A 58 5.00 14.35 4.32
C VAL A 58 5.92 15.57 4.22
N ASN A 59 5.95 16.17 3.04
CA ASN A 59 6.58 17.46 2.78
C ASN A 59 5.50 18.48 2.39
N ASP A 60 5.85 19.77 2.28
CA ASP A 60 4.91 20.84 1.86
C ASP A 60 4.22 20.56 0.51
N ASN A 61 4.79 19.67 -0.32
CA ASN A 61 4.25 19.29 -1.62
C ASN A 61 3.46 17.97 -1.60
N SER A 62 3.42 17.25 -0.47
CA SER A 62 2.70 15.98 -0.35
C SER A 62 1.20 16.23 -0.30
N LEU A 63 0.45 15.60 -1.21
CA LEU A 63 -1.00 15.82 -1.34
C LEU A 63 -1.80 14.51 -1.25
N TYR A 64 -1.26 13.41 -1.77
CA TYR A 64 -1.99 12.16 -1.89
C TYR A 64 -1.34 11.03 -1.08
N PHE A 65 -2.18 10.31 -0.36
CA PHE A 65 -1.83 9.03 0.26
C PHE A 65 -2.31 7.90 -0.64
N LEU A 66 -1.40 7.36 -1.44
CA LEU A 66 -1.71 6.39 -2.48
C LEU A 66 -1.57 4.97 -1.96
N ILE A 67 -2.66 4.22 -2.02
CA ILE A 67 -2.73 2.79 -1.72
C ILE A 67 -2.94 2.06 -3.03
N GLY A 68 -1.88 1.48 -3.57
CA GLY A 68 -1.88 0.65 -4.77
C GLY A 68 -2.08 -0.82 -4.42
N TRP A 69 -3.16 -1.41 -4.91
CA TRP A 69 -3.38 -2.85 -4.87
C TRP A 69 -3.03 -3.49 -6.21
N GLU A 70 -2.08 -4.43 -6.18
CA GLU A 70 -1.68 -5.25 -7.31
C GLU A 70 -2.29 -6.65 -7.15
N PRO A 71 -3.44 -6.95 -7.80
CA PRO A 71 -4.09 -8.25 -7.65
C PRO A 71 -3.20 -9.39 -8.17
N LEU A 72 -2.51 -9.20 -9.30
CA LEU A 72 -1.67 -10.24 -9.93
C LEU A 72 -0.59 -10.80 -9.00
N SER A 73 0.01 -9.92 -8.19
CA SER A 73 1.01 -10.25 -7.18
C SER A 73 0.42 -10.35 -5.78
N ALA A 74 -0.87 -10.10 -5.57
CA ALA A 74 -1.48 -9.96 -4.24
C ALA A 74 -0.64 -9.05 -3.31
N ALA A 75 -0.19 -7.91 -3.82
CA ALA A 75 0.65 -6.97 -3.08
C ALA A 75 -0.06 -5.62 -2.90
N VAL A 76 -0.08 -5.12 -1.66
CA VAL A 76 -0.45 -3.73 -1.36
C VAL A 76 0.82 -2.90 -1.26
N THR A 77 0.84 -1.78 -1.96
CA THR A 77 1.90 -0.77 -1.89
C THR A 77 1.28 0.53 -1.42
N ILE A 78 1.83 1.12 -0.37
CA ILE A 78 1.39 2.38 0.21
C ILE A 78 2.53 3.38 0.05
N SER A 79 2.26 4.47 -0.66
CA SER A 79 3.21 5.56 -0.84
C SER A 79 2.51 6.91 -0.72
N ILE A 80 3.27 7.95 -0.38
CA ILE A 80 2.79 9.33 -0.40
C ILE A 80 3.30 9.97 -1.68
N THR A 81 2.46 10.67 -2.42
CA THR A 81 2.85 11.35 -3.64
C THR A 81 2.35 12.79 -3.67
N ASP A 82 3.05 13.63 -4.43
CA ASP A 82 2.66 15.00 -4.75
C ASP A 82 1.47 15.08 -5.72
N ASP A 83 0.96 16.30 -5.93
CA ASP A 83 -0.18 16.60 -6.82
C ASP A 83 0.01 16.04 -8.25
N ASN A 84 1.25 16.06 -8.75
CA ASN A 84 1.61 15.57 -10.08
C ASN A 84 1.88 14.07 -10.15
N ARG A 85 1.71 13.31 -9.07
CA ARG A 85 2.00 11.86 -9.00
C ARG A 85 3.42 11.49 -9.47
N SER A 86 4.35 12.45 -9.42
CA SER A 86 5.65 12.40 -10.09
C SER A 86 6.81 12.28 -9.10
N ASN A 87 6.59 12.71 -7.85
CA ASN A 87 7.50 12.56 -6.74
C ASN A 87 6.84 11.67 -5.68
N ASP A 88 7.10 10.37 -5.79
CA ASP A 88 6.83 9.45 -4.69
C ASP A 88 7.76 9.81 -3.51
N SER A 89 7.24 9.78 -2.29
CA SER A 89 8.00 10.14 -1.10
C SER A 89 9.00 9.05 -0.72
N LYS A 90 10.01 9.42 0.08
CA LYS A 90 11.18 8.58 0.38
C LYS A 90 10.82 7.25 1.04
N VAL A 91 9.75 7.16 1.81
CA VAL A 91 9.34 5.93 2.50
C VAL A 91 8.14 5.30 1.79
N VAL A 92 8.25 4.00 1.48
CA VAL A 92 7.19 3.19 0.87
C VAL A 92 6.95 1.97 1.72
N VAL A 93 5.69 1.63 1.96
CA VAL A 93 5.32 0.41 2.67
C VAL A 93 4.72 -0.58 1.68
N ARG A 94 5.25 -1.80 1.61
CA ARG A 94 4.77 -2.86 0.72
C ARG A 94 4.47 -4.12 1.51
N CYS A 95 3.25 -4.62 1.42
CA CYS A 95 2.82 -5.87 2.04
C CYS A 95 2.39 -6.87 0.97
N HIS A 96 3.00 -8.05 0.98
CA HIS A 96 2.76 -9.11 0.00
C HIS A 96 1.99 -10.25 0.64
N PHE A 97 0.76 -10.50 0.19
CA PHE A 97 -0.12 -11.54 0.73
C PHE A 97 0.18 -12.90 0.06
N VAL A 98 1.35 -13.47 0.39
CA VAL A 98 1.82 -14.76 -0.13
C VAL A 98 0.88 -15.92 0.23
N GLY A 99 0.21 -15.83 1.38
CA GLY A 99 -0.78 -16.82 1.81
C GLY A 99 -1.96 -16.90 0.84
N LEU A 100 -2.47 -15.74 0.42
CA LEU A 100 -3.58 -15.59 -0.51
C LEU A 100 -3.17 -15.99 -1.94
N ALA A 101 -1.97 -15.59 -2.39
CA ALA A 101 -1.45 -15.97 -3.70
C ALA A 101 -1.33 -17.49 -3.87
N SER A 102 -1.06 -18.21 -2.77
CA SER A 102 -0.89 -19.66 -2.74
C SER A 102 -2.19 -20.42 -2.41
N GLN A 103 -3.33 -19.73 -2.29
CA GLN A 103 -4.61 -20.32 -1.84
C GLN A 103 -5.47 -20.87 -2.98
N TYR A 104 -5.23 -20.42 -4.21
CA TYR A 104 -6.06 -20.75 -5.37
C TYR A 104 -5.28 -21.63 -6.35
N ASP A 105 -5.84 -22.80 -6.67
CA ASP A 105 -5.25 -23.74 -7.64
C ASP A 105 -5.42 -23.28 -9.10
N SER A 106 -6.44 -22.46 -9.39
CA SER A 106 -6.74 -21.96 -10.74
C SER A 106 -6.58 -20.44 -10.84
N ASP A 107 -5.99 -19.96 -11.93
CA ASP A 107 -5.88 -18.51 -12.22
C ASP A 107 -7.23 -17.77 -12.26
N VAL A 108 -8.29 -18.45 -12.70
CA VAL A 108 -9.64 -17.86 -12.79
C VAL A 108 -10.24 -17.63 -11.40
N GLU A 109 -10.13 -18.60 -10.49
CA GLU A 109 -10.60 -18.47 -9.11
C GLU A 109 -9.79 -17.43 -8.35
N ARG A 110 -8.47 -17.41 -8.58
CA ARG A 110 -7.56 -16.40 -8.07
C ARG A 110 -8.02 -15.00 -8.49
N HIS A 111 -8.31 -14.82 -9.78
CA HIS A 111 -8.73 -13.52 -10.31
C HIS A 111 -10.05 -13.02 -9.70
N ASP A 112 -11.09 -13.87 -9.63
CA ASP A 112 -12.39 -13.48 -9.05
C ASP A 112 -12.28 -13.15 -7.55
N ALA A 113 -11.50 -13.94 -6.81
CA ALA A 113 -11.30 -13.70 -5.39
C ALA A 113 -10.51 -12.41 -5.12
N LEU A 114 -9.45 -12.14 -5.89
CA LEU A 114 -8.68 -10.90 -5.79
C LEU A 114 -9.48 -9.67 -6.20
N ALA A 115 -10.39 -9.80 -7.16
CA ALA A 115 -11.30 -8.73 -7.55
C ALA A 115 -12.23 -8.37 -6.38
N LYS A 116 -12.87 -9.37 -5.75
CA LYS A 116 -13.68 -9.16 -4.54
C LYS A 116 -12.87 -8.57 -3.40
N LEU A 117 -11.67 -9.07 -3.18
CA LEU A 117 -10.77 -8.56 -2.15
C LEU A 117 -10.38 -7.10 -2.42
N SER A 118 -10.34 -6.64 -3.68
CA SER A 118 -10.04 -5.25 -4.01
C SER A 118 -11.10 -4.29 -3.45
N ASP A 119 -12.38 -4.66 -3.56
CA ASP A 119 -13.48 -3.88 -2.97
C ASP A 119 -13.45 -3.92 -1.44
N ASP A 120 -13.15 -5.08 -0.85
CA ASP A 120 -13.00 -5.23 0.60
C ASP A 120 -11.83 -4.40 1.14
N LEU A 121 -10.65 -4.48 0.50
CA LEU A 121 -9.47 -3.69 0.84
C LEU A 121 -9.77 -2.20 0.77
N ARG A 122 -10.46 -1.76 -0.30
CA ARG A 122 -10.88 -0.37 -0.45
C ARG A 122 -11.76 0.08 0.70
N PHE A 123 -12.78 -0.73 1.05
CA PHE A 123 -13.67 -0.44 2.16
C PHE A 123 -12.92 -0.38 3.49
N TRP A 124 -12.04 -1.35 3.75
CA TRP A 124 -11.23 -1.39 4.97
C TRP A 124 -10.26 -0.23 5.08
N CYS A 125 -9.59 0.16 3.98
CA CYS A 125 -8.73 1.33 3.96
C CYS A 125 -9.52 2.59 4.31
N LYS A 126 -10.70 2.77 3.71
CA LYS A 126 -11.58 3.90 4.00
C LYS A 126 -11.98 3.94 5.49
N GLU A 127 -12.47 2.83 6.03
CA GLU A 127 -12.92 2.74 7.43
C GLU A 127 -11.76 2.98 8.40
N TYR A 128 -10.60 2.37 8.13
CA TYR A 128 -9.40 2.52 8.95
C TYR A 128 -8.94 3.99 8.97
N LEU A 129 -8.78 4.61 7.79
CA LEU A 129 -8.33 5.99 7.68
C LEU A 129 -9.34 7.00 8.26
N SER A 130 -10.64 6.69 8.19
CA SER A 130 -11.69 7.53 8.79
C SER A 130 -11.69 7.47 10.32
N THR A 131 -11.17 6.38 10.89
CA THR A 131 -11.11 6.17 12.35
C THR A 131 -9.75 6.60 12.93
N ASP A 132 -8.70 6.54 12.12
CA ASP A 132 -7.34 6.82 12.54
C ASP A 132 -7.07 8.33 12.66
N GLN A 133 -6.74 8.76 13.88
CA GLN A 133 -6.40 10.15 14.17
C GLN A 133 -5.04 10.56 13.58
N GLY A 134 -4.15 9.57 13.44
CA GLY A 134 -2.81 9.76 12.89
C GLY A 134 -2.81 10.11 11.41
N PHE A 135 -3.81 9.66 10.65
CA PHE A 135 -4.05 10.15 9.28
C PHE A 135 -4.81 11.48 9.28
N SER A 136 -5.86 11.62 10.10
CA SER A 136 -6.73 12.81 10.13
C SER A 136 -6.02 14.12 10.48
N GLN A 137 -4.87 14.06 11.15
CA GLN A 137 -4.01 15.23 11.41
C GLN A 137 -3.30 15.76 10.17
N PHE A 138 -3.12 14.93 9.13
CA PHE A 138 -2.51 15.33 7.87
C PHE A 138 -3.61 15.69 6.87
N SER A 139 -3.47 16.82 6.17
CA SER A 139 -4.41 17.26 5.13
C SER A 139 -4.22 16.51 3.80
N LEU A 140 -3.98 15.20 3.87
CA LEU A 140 -3.74 14.35 2.71
C LEU A 140 -5.05 13.76 2.18
N VAL A 141 -5.11 13.54 0.87
CA VAL A 141 -6.22 12.86 0.21
C VAL A 141 -5.85 11.40 -0.01
N ALA A 142 -6.62 10.49 0.58
CA ALA A 142 -6.42 9.05 0.39
C ALA A 142 -6.94 8.59 -0.98
N LEU A 143 -6.05 7.98 -1.76
CA LEU A 143 -6.34 7.42 -3.07
C LEU A 143 -6.11 5.92 -3.04
N PHE A 144 -7.04 5.16 -3.61
CA PHE A 144 -6.91 3.73 -3.82
C PHE A 144 -6.80 3.43 -5.31
N ALA A 145 -5.68 2.84 -5.72
CA ALA A 145 -5.44 2.42 -7.09
C ALA A 145 -5.50 0.90 -7.18
N VAL A 146 -6.14 0.38 -8.23
CA VAL A 146 -6.13 -1.05 -8.55
C VAL A 146 -5.40 -1.23 -9.87
N ASP A 147 -4.40 -2.12 -9.89
CA ASP A 147 -3.61 -2.52 -11.06
C ASP A 147 -2.70 -1.44 -11.68
N SER A 148 -3.15 -0.18 -11.72
CA SER A 148 -2.38 0.94 -12.28
C SER A 148 -2.70 2.26 -11.59
N LYS A 149 -1.68 3.12 -11.44
CA LYS A 149 -1.81 4.49 -10.90
C LYS A 149 -2.80 5.38 -11.69
N ASP A 150 -3.24 4.94 -12.86
CA ASP A 150 -4.21 5.63 -13.72
C ASP A 150 -5.66 5.46 -13.22
N LYS A 151 -5.99 4.32 -12.61
CA LYS A 151 -7.33 4.02 -12.07
C LYS A 151 -7.36 4.20 -10.56
N THR A 152 -7.23 5.45 -10.12
CA THR A 152 -7.33 5.84 -8.70
C THR A 152 -8.75 6.26 -8.34
N VAL A 153 -9.24 5.80 -7.19
CA VAL A 153 -10.51 6.22 -6.58
C VAL A 153 -10.21 6.88 -5.25
N ILE A 154 -10.87 8.00 -4.95
CA ILE A 154 -10.75 8.66 -3.65
C ILE A 154 -11.53 7.83 -2.61
N LEU A 155 -10.90 7.58 -1.46
CA LEU A 155 -11.49 6.84 -0.34
C LEU A 155 -12.42 7.71 0.50
#